data_AF-A0A127K460-F1
#
_entry.id   AF-A0A127K460-F1
#
_cell.length_a   1.000
_cell.length_b   1.000
_cell.length_c   1.000
_cell.angle_alpha   90.00
_cell.angle_beta   90.00
_cell.angle_gamma   90.00
#
_symmetry.space_group_name_H-M   'P 1'
#
loop_
_entity.id
_entity.type
_entity.pdbx_description
1 polymer ?
#
loop_
_entity_poly.entity_id
_entity_poly.type
_entity_poly.pdbx_seq_one_letter_code
_entity_poly.pdbx_strand_id
1 'polypeptide(L)'
;MTSSAQSSELQKAVDGLIKKEKGWKEFVRKPVVGAKPGGVGVGRPSSAQAGSGLEESDATQREYFAARTWRSVDGVITFVEEPIKSIALVGGGRFVWDEPPAPAP
;
A
#
# COMPACT_ATOMS: atom_id res chain seq x y z
N MET A 1 26.96 0.82 -15.16
CA MET A 1 26.49 0.01 -14.02
C MET A 1 27.03 0.63 -12.74
N THR A 2 26.36 1.62 -12.17
CA THR A 2 26.85 2.33 -10.95
C THR A 2 25.65 2.92 -10.23
N SER A 3 25.04 2.19 -9.28
CA SER A 3 24.11 2.81 -8.32
C SER A 3 23.77 1.99 -7.07
N SER A 4 24.38 0.84 -6.80
CA SER A 4 24.06 0.03 -5.60
C SER A 4 25.02 0.20 -4.41
N ALA A 5 26.15 0.91 -4.58
CA ALA A 5 27.16 1.07 -3.52
C ALA A 5 27.05 2.39 -2.74
N GLN A 6 26.33 3.41 -3.27
CA GLN A 6 26.20 4.71 -2.58
C GLN A 6 25.19 4.69 -1.44
N SER A 7 24.23 3.76 -1.46
CA SER A 7 23.23 3.61 -0.39
C SER A 7 23.88 3.20 0.93
N SER A 8 24.92 2.35 0.93
CA SER A 8 25.50 1.84 2.18
C SER A 8 26.33 2.87 2.95
N GLU A 9 27.07 3.73 2.27
CA GLU A 9 27.92 4.74 2.91
C GLU A 9 27.11 5.95 3.39
N LEU A 10 26.10 6.35 2.60
CA LEU A 10 25.15 7.39 3.02
C LEU A 10 24.34 6.92 4.25
N GLN A 11 23.90 5.66 4.26
CA GLN A 11 23.15 5.11 5.40
C GLN A 11 23.98 5.10 6.68
N LYS A 12 25.27 4.73 6.61
CA LYS A 12 26.18 4.78 7.77
C LYS A 12 26.39 6.21 8.28
N ALA A 13 26.50 7.19 7.40
CA ALA A 13 26.65 8.59 7.77
C ALA A 13 25.38 9.12 8.47
N VAL A 14 24.20 8.75 7.96
CA VAL A 14 22.90 9.08 8.57
C VAL A 14 22.76 8.45 9.95
N ASP A 15 23.12 7.16 10.10
CA ASP A 15 23.07 6.45 11.39
C ASP A 15 24.03 7.04 12.43
N GLY A 16 25.20 7.53 11.99
CA GLY A 16 26.16 8.23 12.85
C GLY A 16 25.61 9.56 13.36
N LEU A 17 24.93 10.31 12.49
CA LEU A 17 24.33 11.60 12.83
C LEU A 17 23.17 11.44 13.84
N ILE A 18 22.31 10.45 13.63
CA ILE A 18 21.19 10.11 14.54
C ILE A 18 21.68 9.75 15.94
N LYS A 19 22.87 9.14 16.07
CA LYS A 19 23.44 8.78 17.38
C LYS A 19 24.05 9.97 18.12
N LYS A 20 24.53 10.98 17.39
CA LYS A 20 25.24 12.14 17.94
C LYS A 20 24.29 13.22 18.46
N GLU A 21 23.16 13.42 17.79
CA GLU A 21 22.20 14.48 18.12
C GLU A 21 21.10 14.00 19.08
N LYS A 22 20.95 14.70 20.21
CA LYS A 22 20.00 14.33 21.28
C LYS A 22 18.56 14.64 20.80
N GLY A 23 17.69 13.64 20.81
CA GLY A 23 16.28 13.76 20.36
C GLY A 23 16.02 13.32 18.91
N TRP A 24 17.06 13.13 18.09
CA TRP A 24 16.88 12.72 16.69
C TRP A 24 16.36 11.29 16.52
N LYS A 25 16.62 10.41 17.50
CA LYS A 25 16.04 9.06 17.54
C LYS A 25 14.50 9.07 17.57
N GLU A 26 13.88 10.16 18.03
CA GLU A 26 12.42 10.31 18.07
C GLU A 26 11.85 10.76 16.71
N PHE A 27 12.66 11.41 15.88
CA PHE A 27 12.30 11.83 14.51
C PHE A 27 12.50 10.72 13.47
N VAL A 28 13.29 9.70 13.78
CA VAL A 28 13.37 8.50 12.95
C VAL A 28 12.06 7.74 13.11
N ARG A 29 11.15 7.94 12.15
CA ARG A 29 9.89 7.21 12.06
C ARG A 29 10.22 5.72 12.14
N LYS A 30 9.82 5.07 13.23
CA LYS A 30 9.96 3.62 13.38
C LYS A 30 9.38 2.98 12.12
N PRO A 31 10.08 2.01 11.49
CA PRO A 31 9.48 1.27 10.39
C PRO A 31 8.14 0.75 10.88
N VAL A 32 7.07 1.03 10.12
CA VAL A 32 5.72 0.59 10.45
C VAL A 32 5.72 -0.93 10.29
N VAL A 33 6.09 -1.66 11.34
CA VAL A 33 6.00 -3.10 11.39
C VAL A 33 4.60 -3.43 11.88
N GLY A 34 3.73 -3.74 10.95
CA GLY A 34 2.34 -4.08 11.19
C GLY A 34 1.54 -3.80 9.93
N ALA A 35 0.83 -4.81 9.43
CA ALA A 35 -0.14 -4.64 8.36
C ALA A 35 -1.04 -3.45 8.73
N LYS A 36 -1.19 -2.51 7.80
CA LYS A 36 -2.15 -1.41 7.91
C LYS A 36 -3.47 -2.05 8.39
N PRO A 37 -4.05 -1.62 9.52
CA PRO A 37 -5.27 -2.24 10.03
C PRO A 37 -6.28 -2.29 8.89
N GLY A 38 -6.86 -3.47 8.64
CA GLY A 38 -7.89 -3.63 7.61
C GLY A 38 -8.93 -2.54 7.80
N GLY A 39 -9.12 -1.69 6.79
CA GLY A 39 -10.15 -0.67 6.85
C GLY A 39 -11.50 -1.36 6.95
N VAL A 40 -12.19 -1.19 8.07
CA VAL A 40 -13.59 -1.62 8.20
C VAL A 40 -14.43 -0.63 7.40
N GLY A 41 -14.63 -0.94 6.12
CA GLY A 41 -15.56 -0.23 5.26
C GLY A 41 -16.98 -0.53 5.71
N VAL A 42 -17.66 0.45 6.30
CA VAL A 42 -19.11 0.36 6.61
C VAL A 42 -19.89 0.63 5.32
N GLY A 43 -19.70 -0.22 4.31
CA GLY A 43 -20.47 -0.19 3.07
C GLY A 43 -21.89 -0.70 3.33
N ARG A 44 -22.90 0.06 2.92
CA ARG A 44 -24.30 -0.38 2.94
C ARG A 44 -24.41 -1.65 2.09
N PRO A 45 -24.85 -2.80 2.62
CA PRO A 45 -24.93 -4.02 1.83
C PRO A 45 -25.96 -3.82 0.72
N SER A 46 -25.51 -3.84 -0.54
CA SER A 46 -26.44 -4.03 -1.66
C SER A 46 -26.83 -5.51 -1.66
N SER A 47 -28.10 -5.79 -1.45
CA SER A 47 -28.68 -7.12 -1.59
C SER A 47 -28.65 -7.54 -3.07
N ALA A 48 -27.50 -7.98 -3.55
CA ALA A 48 -27.33 -8.66 -4.81
C ALA A 48 -26.75 -10.04 -4.49
N GLN A 49 -27.62 -11.04 -4.56
CA GLN A 49 -27.33 -12.43 -4.31
C GLN A 49 -26.46 -12.97 -5.46
N ALA A 50 -25.15 -12.76 -5.36
CA ALA A 50 -24.16 -13.49 -6.15
C ALA A 50 -23.64 -14.65 -5.30
N GLY A 51 -23.74 -15.87 -5.84
CA GLY A 51 -23.49 -17.12 -5.12
C GLY A 51 -22.09 -17.20 -4.51
N SER A 52 -21.99 -17.89 -3.37
CA SER A 52 -20.76 -18.16 -2.60
C SER A 52 -19.88 -16.93 -2.42
N GLY A 53 -20.06 -16.21 -1.31
CA GLY A 53 -19.32 -15.00 -1.01
C GLY A 53 -17.82 -15.13 -1.29
N LEU A 54 -17.23 -14.05 -1.82
CA LEU A 54 -15.78 -13.93 -1.99
C LEU A 54 -15.16 -13.73 -0.60
N GLU A 55 -15.00 -14.83 0.13
CA GLU A 55 -14.32 -14.83 1.41
C GLU A 55 -12.82 -14.95 1.17
N GLU A 56 -12.12 -13.89 1.53
CA GLU A 56 -10.68 -13.81 1.41
C GLU A 56 -10.00 -14.68 2.47
N SER A 57 -9.02 -15.48 2.06
CA SER A 57 -8.25 -16.33 2.98
C SER A 57 -7.23 -15.55 3.80
N ASP A 58 -6.53 -14.60 3.17
CA ASP A 58 -5.45 -13.85 3.80
C ASP A 58 -5.18 -12.53 3.06
N ALA A 59 -5.29 -11.42 3.81
CA ALA A 59 -5.02 -10.07 3.31
C ALA A 59 -3.55 -9.82 2.91
N THR A 60 -2.61 -10.65 3.40
CA THR A 60 -1.19 -10.52 3.03
C THR A 60 -0.89 -11.07 1.63
N GLN A 61 -1.79 -11.89 1.08
CA GLN A 61 -1.63 -12.50 -0.25
C GLN A 61 -2.22 -11.65 -1.38
N ARG A 62 -2.73 -10.46 -1.05
CA ARG A 62 -3.25 -9.50 -2.03
C ARG A 62 -2.15 -9.03 -2.96
N GLU A 63 -2.43 -9.07 -4.25
CA GLU A 63 -1.63 -8.37 -5.25
C GLU A 63 -2.31 -7.06 -5.61
N TYR A 64 -1.51 -6.07 -5.97
CA TYR A 64 -1.98 -4.73 -6.33
C TYR A 64 -1.53 -4.37 -7.74
N PHE A 65 -2.32 -3.56 -8.43
CA PHE A 65 -1.89 -2.87 -9.63
C PHE A 65 -0.88 -1.78 -9.28
N ALA A 66 -0.25 -1.20 -10.32
CA ALA A 66 0.62 -0.05 -10.11
C ALA A 66 -0.14 1.09 -9.42
N ALA A 67 0.52 1.77 -8.48
CA ALA A 67 -0.06 2.90 -7.78
C ALA A 67 -0.50 3.99 -8.77
N ARG A 68 -1.67 4.56 -8.53
CA ARG A 68 -2.29 5.60 -9.34
C ARG A 68 -2.44 6.85 -8.53
N THR A 69 -2.15 7.97 -9.16
CA THR A 69 -2.24 9.29 -8.52
C THR A 69 -3.39 10.04 -9.14
N TRP A 70 -4.40 10.33 -8.34
CA TRP A 70 -5.51 11.20 -8.70
C TRP A 70 -5.19 12.60 -8.20
N ARG A 71 -5.37 13.60 -9.05
CA ARG A 71 -5.26 15.00 -8.66
C ARG A 71 -6.62 15.65 -8.76
N SER A 72 -6.99 16.44 -7.76
CA SER A 72 -8.18 17.27 -7.86
C SER A 72 -8.01 18.29 -9.00
N VAL A 73 -9.13 18.73 -9.57
CA VAL A 73 -9.13 19.69 -10.70
C VAL A 73 -8.47 21.02 -10.33
N ASP A 74 -8.58 21.45 -9.07
CA ASP A 74 -7.92 22.64 -8.52
C ASP A 74 -6.42 22.41 -8.20
N GLY A 75 -5.94 21.17 -8.33
CA GLY A 75 -4.56 20.78 -8.12
C GLY A 75 -4.09 20.75 -6.66
N VAL A 76 -4.99 20.99 -5.71
CA VAL A 76 -4.69 21.14 -4.27
C VAL A 76 -4.59 19.79 -3.57
N ILE A 77 -5.42 18.82 -3.96
CA ILE A 77 -5.52 17.52 -3.32
C ILE A 77 -4.98 16.47 -4.28
N THR A 78 -4.16 15.57 -3.74
CA THR A 78 -3.64 14.43 -4.47
C THR A 78 -3.93 13.17 -3.68
N PHE A 79 -4.58 12.19 -4.31
CA PHE A 79 -4.82 10.86 -3.73
C PHE A 79 -3.92 9.86 -4.43
N VAL A 80 -3.21 9.06 -3.64
CA VAL A 80 -2.47 7.91 -4.16
C VAL A 80 -3.27 6.66 -3.79
N GLU A 81 -3.70 5.94 -4.82
CA GLU A 81 -4.48 4.72 -4.71
C GLU A 81 -3.66 3.55 -5.24
N GLU A 82 -3.69 2.43 -4.52
CA GLU A 82 -3.09 1.16 -4.95
C GLU A 82 -4.24 0.16 -5.14
N PRO A 83 -4.80 0.03 -6.36
CA PRO A 83 -5.96 -0.82 -6.59
C PRO A 83 -5.60 -2.30 -6.42
N ILE A 84 -6.50 -3.07 -5.79
CA ILE A 84 -6.30 -4.51 -5.61
C ILE A 84 -6.44 -5.20 -6.98
N LYS A 85 -5.45 -6.01 -7.34
CA LYS A 85 -5.41 -6.83 -8.54
C LYS A 85 -5.95 -8.23 -8.31
N SER A 86 -5.57 -8.87 -7.21
CA SER A 86 -6.07 -10.21 -6.89
C SER A 86 -6.10 -10.49 -5.39
N ILE A 87 -7.04 -11.33 -4.97
CA ILE A 87 -7.13 -11.88 -3.61
C ILE A 87 -7.12 -13.41 -3.67
N ALA A 88 -6.58 -14.03 -2.62
CA ALA A 88 -6.69 -15.46 -2.40
C ALA A 88 -8.01 -15.76 -1.66
N LEU A 89 -8.72 -16.80 -2.09
CA LEU A 89 -9.98 -17.22 -1.50
C LEU A 89 -9.77 -18.42 -0.57
N VAL A 90 -10.63 -18.58 0.43
CA VAL A 90 -10.59 -19.70 1.41
C VAL A 90 -10.62 -21.09 0.72
N GLY A 91 -11.16 -21.19 -0.50
CA GLY A 91 -11.18 -22.40 -1.31
C GLY A 91 -9.92 -22.68 -2.15
N GLY A 92 -8.83 -21.92 -1.99
CA GLY A 92 -7.56 -22.11 -2.70
C GLY A 92 -7.51 -21.53 -4.12
N GLY A 93 -8.60 -20.92 -4.58
CA GLY A 93 -8.63 -20.15 -5.83
C GLY A 93 -8.16 -18.71 -5.64
N ARG A 94 -7.78 -18.04 -6.74
CA ARG A 94 -7.58 -16.58 -6.76
C ARG A 94 -8.72 -15.91 -7.49
N PHE A 95 -9.22 -14.82 -6.92
CA PHE A 95 -10.09 -13.88 -7.62
C PHE A 95 -9.24 -12.74 -8.16
N VAL A 96 -9.41 -12.42 -9.44
CA VAL A 96 -8.62 -11.38 -10.14
C VAL A 96 -9.59 -10.33 -10.67
N TRP A 97 -9.28 -9.07 -10.39
CA TRP A 97 -10.01 -7.94 -10.95
C TRP A 97 -9.44 -7.54 -12.32
N ASP A 98 -10.31 -7.03 -13.18
CA ASP A 98 -9.88 -6.35 -14.39
C ASP A 98 -9.10 -5.08 -14.05
N GLU A 99 -8.21 -4.68 -14.96
CA GLU A 99 -7.44 -3.46 -14.77
C GLU A 99 -8.39 -2.24 -14.73
N PRO A 100 -8.33 -1.40 -13.68
CA PRO A 100 -9.21 -0.25 -13.59
C PRO A 100 -8.89 0.77 -14.71
N PRO A 101 -9.85 1.60 -15.12
CA PRO A 101 -9.62 2.63 -16.15
C PRO A 101 -8.55 3.63 -15.69
N ALA A 102 -7.76 4.14 -16.63
CA ALA A 102 -6.72 5.13 -16.33
C ALA A 102 -7.33 6.39 -15.67
N PRO A 103 -6.60 7.04 -14.73
CA PRO A 103 -7.08 8.28 -14.14
C PRO A 103 -7.25 9.34 -15.23
N ALA A 104 -8.35 10.09 -15.14
CA ALA A 104 -8.62 11.18 -16.05
C ALA A 104 -7.53 12.27 -15.91
N PRO A 105 -7.13 12.92 -17.03
CA PRO A 105 -6.11 13.96 -17.02
C PRO A 105 -6.52 15.21 -16.25
#